data_AF-A0A3S0JI84-F1
#
_entry.id   AF-A0A3S0JI84-F1
#
_cell.length_a   1.000
_cell.length_b   1.000
_cell.length_c   1.000
_cell.angle_alpha   90.00
_cell.angle_beta   90.00
_cell.angle_gamma   90.00
#
_symmetry.space_group_name_H-M   'P 1'
#
loop_
_entity.id
_entity.type
_entity.pdbx_description
1 polymer ?
#
loop_
_entity_poly.entity_id
_entity_poly.type
_entity_poly.pdbx_seq_one_letter_code
_entity_poly.pdbx_strand_id
1 'polypeptide(L)'
;MTDQTDGSAASVDAQPAARVARILWASQAAALRSSLSARAIHDIEQAVTCDLDSLELPEVYFTSVEVGGRVVTCDLDANGTASIFGLIDANDYDELVEAAGDDALLGVDWDGVYVTPARTRH
;
A
#
# COMPACT_ATOMS: atom_id res chain seq x y z
N MET A 1 6.84 48.31 -0.24
CA MET A 1 8.12 47.91 0.38
C MET A 1 7.82 46.60 1.10
N THR A 2 8.27 45.50 0.48
CA THR A 2 8.45 44.13 0.98
C THR A 2 7.54 43.56 2.07
N ASP A 3 6.64 42.72 1.57
CA ASP A 3 6.13 41.45 2.09
C ASP A 3 7.16 40.63 2.91
N GLN A 4 6.69 40.00 3.99
CA GLN A 4 7.15 38.68 4.45
C GLN A 4 6.21 38.17 5.55
N THR A 5 5.20 37.41 5.13
CA THR A 5 4.50 36.45 5.97
C THR A 5 5.46 35.29 6.21
N ASP A 6 6.02 35.19 7.42
CA ASP A 6 6.86 34.05 7.82
C ASP A 6 5.94 32.85 8.12
N GLY A 7 5.43 32.26 7.04
CA GLY A 7 4.85 30.93 7.05
C GLY A 7 6.00 29.95 7.27
N SER A 8 6.23 29.61 8.55
CA SER A 8 7.18 28.57 8.92
C SER A 8 6.66 27.24 8.37
N ALA A 9 7.11 26.91 7.15
CA ALA A 9 7.04 25.59 6.58
C ALA A 9 7.86 24.68 7.49
N ALA A 10 7.19 24.05 8.45
CA ALA A 10 7.80 23.03 9.29
C ALA A 10 8.37 21.95 8.37
N SER A 11 9.67 21.76 8.48
CA SER A 11 10.46 20.83 7.71
C SER A 11 9.88 19.43 7.80
N VAL A 12 9.35 18.92 6.68
CA VAL A 12 8.90 17.52 6.53
C VAL A 12 10.11 16.54 6.60
N ASP A 13 11.33 17.06 6.62
CA ASP A 13 12.60 16.34 6.45
C ASP A 13 13.21 15.68 7.71
N ALA A 14 12.46 15.48 8.81
CA ALA A 14 13.09 14.94 10.04
C ALA A 14 12.33 13.82 10.75
N GLN A 15 11.22 13.31 10.21
CA GLN A 15 10.59 12.14 10.82
C GLN A 15 11.41 10.87 10.52
N PRO A 16 11.66 10.03 11.54
CA PRO A 16 12.27 8.72 11.31
C PRO A 16 11.34 7.85 10.47
N ALA A 17 11.91 6.90 9.74
CA ALA A 17 11.14 5.89 9.02
C ALA A 17 10.18 5.16 9.98
N ALA A 18 8.91 5.05 9.59
CA ALA A 18 7.97 4.20 10.30
C ALA A 18 8.36 2.73 10.10
N ARG A 19 8.10 1.91 11.12
CA ARG A 19 8.26 0.47 11.07
C ARG A 19 6.93 -0.19 11.34
N VAL A 20 6.64 -1.30 10.68
CA VAL A 20 5.39 -2.03 10.88
C VAL A 20 5.36 -2.60 12.31
N ALA A 21 4.51 -2.02 13.16
CA ALA A 21 4.28 -2.44 14.53
C ALA A 21 3.02 -3.30 14.66
N ARG A 22 2.06 -3.11 13.76
CA ARG A 22 0.81 -3.89 13.70
C ARG A 22 0.25 -3.92 12.29
N ILE A 23 -0.52 -4.97 12.00
CA ILE A 23 -1.25 -5.11 10.74
C ILE A 23 -2.76 -5.08 11.01
N LEU A 24 -3.47 -4.29 10.22
CA LEU A 24 -4.92 -4.25 10.18
C LEU A 24 -5.41 -4.73 8.82
N TRP A 25 -6.29 -5.71 8.81
CA TRP A 25 -7.04 -6.07 7.61
C TRP A 25 -8.30 -5.21 7.56
N ALA A 26 -8.42 -4.38 6.53
CA ALA A 26 -9.49 -3.40 6.35
C ALA A 26 -10.27 -3.67 5.05
N SER A 27 -11.39 -2.95 4.89
CA SER A 27 -12.18 -2.92 3.66
C SER A 27 -12.49 -4.34 3.12
N GLN A 28 -12.27 -4.56 1.84
CA GLN A 28 -12.54 -5.82 1.16
C GLN A 28 -11.61 -6.96 1.66
N ALA A 29 -10.34 -6.66 1.93
CA ALA A 29 -9.39 -7.64 2.47
C ALA A 29 -9.84 -8.24 3.80
N ALA A 30 -10.49 -7.45 4.67
CA ALA A 30 -11.05 -7.94 5.94
C ALA A 30 -12.06 -9.08 5.73
N ALA A 31 -12.93 -8.96 4.71
CA ALA A 31 -13.92 -9.99 4.39
C ALA A 31 -13.24 -11.27 3.85
N LEU A 32 -12.26 -11.10 2.97
CA LEU A 32 -11.53 -12.21 2.33
C LEU A 32 -10.64 -12.98 3.32
N ARG A 33 -10.11 -12.32 4.35
CA ARG A 33 -9.21 -12.90 5.34
C ARG A 33 -9.73 -14.21 5.94
N SER A 34 -11.03 -14.27 6.24
CA SER A 34 -11.66 -15.44 6.87
C SER A 34 -11.64 -16.71 6.01
N SER A 35 -11.52 -16.56 4.69
CA SER A 35 -11.42 -17.66 3.72
C SER A 35 -9.99 -18.19 3.53
N LEU A 36 -9.00 -17.46 4.05
CA LEU A 36 -7.59 -17.80 3.90
C LEU A 36 -7.13 -18.79 4.97
N SER A 37 -6.17 -19.63 4.60
CA SER A 37 -5.46 -20.44 5.60
C SER A 37 -4.60 -19.54 6.50
N ALA A 38 -4.36 -19.96 7.74
CA ALA A 38 -3.46 -19.26 8.65
C ALA A 38 -2.05 -19.05 8.06
N ARG A 39 -1.58 -20.00 7.26
CA ARG A 39 -0.30 -19.88 6.54
C ARG A 39 -0.34 -18.76 5.51
N ALA A 40 -1.39 -18.71 4.67
CA ALA A 40 -1.53 -17.66 3.67
C ALA A 40 -1.61 -16.26 4.32
N ILE A 41 -2.35 -16.15 5.43
CA ILE A 41 -2.42 -14.90 6.21
C ILE A 41 -1.03 -14.50 6.69
N HIS A 42 -0.27 -15.43 7.27
CA HIS A 42 1.09 -15.17 7.74
C HIS A 42 2.04 -14.75 6.62
N ASP A 43 2.02 -15.46 5.48
CA ASP A 43 2.87 -15.17 4.33
C ASP A 43 2.58 -13.75 3.77
N ILE A 44 1.30 -13.36 3.71
CA ILE A 44 0.87 -12.01 3.30
C ILE A 44 1.34 -10.95 4.31
N GLU A 45 1.07 -11.16 5.60
CA GLU A 45 1.45 -10.23 6.67
C GLU A 45 2.97 -10.02 6.71
N GLN A 46 3.74 -11.09 6.50
CA GLN A 46 5.19 -11.04 6.45
C GLN A 46 5.69 -10.27 5.21
N ALA A 47 5.15 -10.54 4.02
CA ALA A 47 5.53 -9.84 2.80
C ALA A 47 5.24 -8.34 2.90
N VAL A 48 4.04 -7.97 3.36
CA VAL A 48 3.66 -6.56 3.61
C VAL A 48 4.59 -5.89 4.61
N THR A 49 4.95 -6.58 5.69
CA THR A 49 5.92 -6.06 6.68
C THR A 49 7.27 -5.78 6.05
N CYS A 50 7.84 -6.75 5.34
CA CYS A 50 9.16 -6.63 4.73
C CYS A 50 9.21 -5.50 3.69
N ASP A 51 8.21 -5.43 2.81
CA ASP A 51 8.16 -4.42 1.75
C ASP A 51 8.00 -3.02 2.34
N LEU A 52 7.05 -2.81 3.27
CA LEU A 52 6.82 -1.50 3.87
C LEU A 52 8.03 -1.02 4.69
N ASP A 53 8.65 -1.90 5.48
CA ASP A 53 9.87 -1.54 6.22
C ASP A 53 11.03 -1.19 5.26
N SER A 54 11.09 -1.82 4.08
CA SER A 54 12.16 -1.56 3.10
C SER A 54 12.10 -0.18 2.45
N LEU A 55 10.94 0.47 2.46
CA LEU A 55 10.76 1.80 1.86
C LEU A 55 11.47 2.90 2.65
N GLU A 56 11.73 2.67 3.94
CA GLU A 56 12.39 3.63 4.85
C GLU A 56 11.73 5.02 4.86
N LEU A 57 10.40 5.07 4.67
CA LEU A 57 9.62 6.30 4.68
C LEU A 57 8.95 6.55 6.05
N PRO A 58 8.73 7.81 6.45
CA PRO A 58 7.97 8.16 7.65
C PRO A 58 6.52 7.66 7.65
N GLU A 59 5.94 7.50 6.46
CA GLU A 59 4.61 6.97 6.20
C GLU A 59 4.53 6.56 4.72
N VAL A 60 3.64 5.65 4.39
CA VAL A 60 3.37 5.19 3.02
C VAL A 60 1.88 5.32 2.79
N TYR A 61 1.48 6.28 1.97
CA TYR A 61 0.06 6.55 1.73
C TYR A 61 -0.64 5.44 0.96
N PHE A 62 0.09 4.80 0.03
CA PHE A 62 -0.46 3.71 -0.77
C PHE A 62 0.67 2.96 -1.50
N THR A 63 0.67 1.63 -1.46
CA THR A 63 1.57 0.78 -2.24
C THR A 63 0.91 -0.57 -2.57
N SER A 64 1.61 -1.40 -3.34
CA SER A 64 1.18 -2.76 -3.69
C SER A 64 2.34 -3.75 -3.54
N VAL A 65 2.05 -4.90 -2.93
CA VAL A 65 3.01 -5.98 -2.66
C VAL A 65 2.53 -7.26 -3.33
N GLU A 66 3.38 -7.92 -4.10
CA GLU A 66 3.05 -9.20 -4.73
C GLU A 66 3.50 -10.38 -3.86
N VAL A 67 2.56 -11.28 -3.53
CA VAL A 67 2.84 -12.45 -2.68
C VAL A 67 1.90 -13.60 -3.02
N GLY A 68 2.47 -14.78 -3.28
CA GLY A 68 1.70 -16.01 -3.46
C GLY A 68 0.68 -15.96 -4.62
N GLY A 69 1.02 -15.25 -5.71
CA GLY A 69 0.13 -15.07 -6.87
C GLY A 69 -0.97 -14.04 -6.64
N ARG A 70 -0.81 -13.15 -5.67
CA ARG A 70 -1.76 -12.07 -5.38
C ARG A 70 -1.05 -10.73 -5.29
N VAL A 71 -1.76 -9.67 -5.66
CA VAL A 71 -1.37 -8.30 -5.39
C VAL A 71 -2.15 -7.80 -4.18
N VAL A 72 -1.41 -7.33 -3.18
CA VAL A 72 -1.92 -6.84 -1.90
C VAL A 72 -1.77 -5.33 -1.89
N THR A 73 -2.87 -4.60 -1.69
CA THR A 73 -2.84 -3.15 -1.55
C THR A 73 -2.80 -2.74 -0.10
N CYS A 74 -1.87 -1.84 0.26
CA CYS A 74 -1.66 -1.45 1.64
C CYS A 74 -1.10 -0.03 1.81
N ASP A 75 -1.19 0.47 3.05
CA ASP A 75 -0.53 1.69 3.54
C ASP A 75 0.35 1.39 4.77
N LEU A 76 1.08 2.42 5.22
CA LEU A 76 1.75 2.47 6.52
C LEU A 76 1.57 3.86 7.12
N ASP A 77 0.87 3.97 8.24
CA ASP A 77 0.78 5.23 8.98
C ASP A 77 2.04 5.52 9.81
N ALA A 78 2.21 6.78 10.21
CA ALA A 78 3.34 7.22 11.04
C ALA A 78 3.40 6.56 12.44
N ASN A 79 2.35 5.84 12.86
CA ASN A 79 2.31 5.09 14.13
C ASN A 79 2.73 3.62 13.97
N GLY A 80 3.08 3.17 12.76
CA GLY A 80 3.44 1.79 12.48
C GLY A 80 2.25 0.87 12.22
N THR A 81 1.07 1.40 11.90
CA THR A 81 -0.07 0.59 11.43
C THR A 81 0.06 0.38 9.93
N ALA A 82 0.28 -0.86 9.52
CA ALA A 82 0.09 -1.25 8.13
C ALA A 82 -1.35 -1.69 7.92
N SER A 83 -2.10 -1.01 7.05
CA SER A 83 -3.48 -1.42 6.71
C SER A 83 -3.49 -2.13 5.36
N ILE A 84 -4.07 -3.32 5.30
CA ILE A 84 -4.27 -4.08 4.07
C ILE A 84 -5.72 -3.85 3.62
N PHE A 85 -5.91 -3.33 2.40
CA PHE A 85 -7.23 -2.94 1.89
C PHE A 85 -7.80 -3.93 0.88
N GLY A 86 -6.96 -4.49 0.02
CA GLY A 86 -7.37 -5.36 -1.08
C GLY A 86 -6.41 -6.52 -1.33
N LEU A 87 -6.97 -7.59 -1.87
CA LEU A 87 -6.27 -8.81 -2.29
C LEU A 87 -6.81 -9.23 -3.66
N ILE A 88 -5.98 -9.06 -4.68
CA ILE A 88 -6.33 -9.29 -6.08
C ILE A 88 -5.54 -10.51 -6.56
N ASP A 89 -6.15 -11.41 -7.33
CA ASP A 89 -5.37 -12.44 -8.04
C ASP A 89 -4.43 -11.75 -9.03
N ALA A 90 -3.21 -12.26 -9.20
CA ALA A 90 -2.24 -11.63 -10.10
C ALA A 90 -2.74 -11.56 -11.56
N ASN A 91 -3.56 -12.53 -12.01
CA ASN A 91 -4.12 -12.48 -13.36
C ASN A 91 -5.19 -11.39 -13.49
N ASP A 92 -6.11 -11.31 -12.51
CA ASP A 92 -7.14 -10.26 -12.47
C ASP A 92 -6.48 -8.87 -12.40
N TYR A 93 -5.38 -8.75 -11.66
CA TYR A 93 -4.60 -7.52 -11.58
C TYR A 93 -3.97 -7.14 -12.92
N ASP A 94 -3.34 -8.09 -13.61
CA ASP A 94 -2.75 -7.84 -14.93
C ASP A 94 -3.83 -7.42 -15.94
N GLU A 95 -5.01 -8.06 -15.92
CA GLU A 95 -6.16 -7.66 -16.75
C GLU A 95 -6.67 -6.25 -16.42
N LEU A 96 -6.72 -5.86 -15.13
CA LEU A 96 -7.11 -4.52 -14.70
C LEU A 96 -6.13 -3.45 -15.18
N VAL A 97 -4.83 -3.72 -15.07
CA VAL A 97 -3.77 -2.81 -15.52
C VAL A 97 -3.79 -2.67 -17.04
N GLU A 98 -3.95 -3.77 -17.78
CA GLU A 98 -4.09 -3.76 -19.24
C GLU A 98 -5.33 -2.98 -19.68
N ALA A 99 -6.47 -3.17 -19.01
CA ALA A 99 -7.71 -2.46 -19.34
C ALA A 99 -7.63 -0.96 -19.05
N ALA A 100 -6.89 -0.56 -18.01
CA ALA A 100 -6.70 0.85 -17.64
C ALA A 100 -5.69 1.57 -18.53
N GLY A 101 -4.74 0.86 -19.16
CA GLY A 101 -3.77 1.46 -20.08
C GLY A 101 -2.97 2.60 -19.44
N ASP A 102 -2.93 3.76 -20.09
CA ASP A 102 -2.19 4.94 -19.60
C ASP A 102 -2.77 5.50 -18.28
N ASP A 103 -4.06 5.27 -18.00
CA ASP A 103 -4.73 5.73 -16.78
C ASP A 103 -4.38 4.84 -15.57
N ALA A 104 -3.79 3.67 -15.79
CA ALA A 104 -3.32 2.81 -14.71
C ALA A 104 -2.31 3.52 -13.81
N LEU A 105 -1.50 4.44 -14.38
CA LEU A 105 -0.53 5.25 -13.63
C LEU A 105 -1.17 6.17 -12.59
N LEU A 106 -2.43 6.55 -12.80
CA LEU A 106 -3.18 7.35 -11.83
C LEU A 106 -3.68 6.46 -10.71
N GLY A 107 -4.07 5.23 -11.04
CA GLY A 107 -4.60 4.21 -10.14
C GLY A 107 -6.03 3.83 -10.51
N VAL A 108 -6.38 2.57 -10.29
CA VAL A 108 -7.63 1.94 -10.73
C VAL A 108 -8.48 1.63 -9.51
N ASP A 109 -9.76 2.00 -9.54
CA ASP A 109 -10.72 1.52 -8.54
C ASP A 109 -11.08 0.07 -8.82
N TRP A 110 -10.83 -0.79 -7.85
CA TRP A 110 -11.20 -2.20 -7.90
C TRP A 110 -12.05 -2.53 -6.67
N ASP A 111 -13.36 -2.71 -6.88
CA ASP A 111 -14.32 -3.05 -5.83
C ASP A 111 -14.27 -2.09 -4.62
N GLY A 112 -14.08 -0.79 -4.90
CA GLY A 112 -13.95 0.25 -3.86
C GLY A 112 -12.58 0.32 -3.19
N VAL A 113 -11.58 -0.41 -3.70
CA VAL A 113 -10.19 -0.34 -3.27
C VAL A 113 -9.37 0.28 -4.41
N TYR A 114 -8.68 1.38 -4.11
CA TYR A 114 -7.75 1.96 -5.07
C TYR A 114 -6.58 1.00 -5.30
N VAL A 115 -6.05 0.91 -6.51
CA VAL A 115 -4.94 0.03 -6.87
C VAL A 115 -3.99 0.81 -7.75
N THR A 116 -2.69 0.78 -7.47
CA THR A 116 -1.68 1.37 -8.37
C THR A 116 -0.81 0.26 -8.95
N PRO A 117 -0.34 0.39 -10.20
CA PRO A 117 0.68 -0.47 -10.77
C PRO A 117 1.85 -0.58 -9.79
N ALA A 118 2.18 -1.79 -9.34
CA ALA A 118 3.37 -2.02 -8.55
C ALA A 118 4.55 -1.47 -9.36
N ARG A 119 5.38 -0.63 -8.74
CA ARG A 119 6.51 0.05 -9.39
C ARG A 119 7.63 -0.92 -9.77
N THR A 120 7.38 -1.91 -10.62
CA THR A 120 8.42 -2.65 -11.35
C THR A 120 7.80 -3.67 -12.31
N ARG A 121 7.58 -3.25 -13.56
CA ARG A 121 7.90 -4.09 -14.72
C ARG A 121 8.67 -3.19 -15.70
N HIS A 122 10.00 -3.21 -15.58
CA HIS A 122 10.94 -2.73 -16.60
C HIS A 122 11.55 -3.93 -17.30
#